data_AF-A0A0N5A7P0-F1
#
_entry.id   AF-A0A0N5A7P0-F1
#
_cell.length_a   1.000
_cell.length_b   1.000
_cell.length_c   1.000
_cell.angle_alpha   90.00
_cell.angle_beta   90.00
_cell.angle_gamma   90.00
#
_symmetry.space_group_name_H-M   'P 1'
#
loop_
_entity.id
_entity.type
_entity.pdbx_description
1 polymer ?
#
loop_
_entity_poly.entity_id
_entity_poly.type
_entity_poly.pdbx_seq_one_letter_code
_entity_poly.pdbx_strand_id
1 'polypeptide(L)' 'MLNTAGHVYLGGLPDLTKMTSGHHKHNFVGCIADVKINGRLLDLSADALDGRAVRPCQQWIQSKAYVYSKKPVD' A
#
# COMPACT_ATOMS: atom_id res chain seq x y z
N MET A 1 6.04 9.11 23.26
CA MET A 1 5.21 7.93 22.95
C MET A 1 3.95 8.41 22.26
N LEU A 2 3.56 7.79 21.16
CA LEU A 2 2.29 8.07 20.49
C LEU A 2 1.27 7.02 20.97
N ASN A 3 0.20 7.47 21.62
CA ASN A 3 -0.90 6.60 22.02
C ASN A 3 -2.06 6.84 21.06
N THR A 4 -2.44 5.82 20.31
CA THR A 4 -3.61 5.85 19.45
C THR A 4 -4.27 4.48 19.47
N ALA A 5 -5.59 4.47 19.64
CA ALA A 5 -6.40 3.28 19.46
C ALA A 5 -6.96 3.34 18.03
N GLY A 6 -6.55 2.42 17.16
CA GLY A 6 -7.05 2.37 15.80
C GLY A 6 -6.16 1.61 14.82
N HIS A 7 -6.64 1.50 13.60
CA HIS A 7 -5.90 0.91 12.48
C HIS A 7 -4.91 1.91 11.87
N VAL A 8 -3.86 1.39 11.24
CA VAL A 8 -2.93 2.18 10.43
C VAL A 8 -3.48 2.27 9.01
N TYR A 9 -3.52 3.48 8.46
CA TYR A 9 -3.93 3.73 7.09
C TYR A 9 -2.71 4.09 6.24
N LEU A 10 -2.59 3.48 5.07
CA LEU A 10 -1.50 3.73 4.13
C LEU A 10 -2.05 4.28 2.82
N GLY A 11 -1.39 5.30 2.28
CA GLY A 11 -1.76 5.94 1.02
C GLY A 11 -3.00 6.84 1.08
N GLY A 12 -3.91 6.69 2.04
CA GLY A 12 -5.06 7.56 2.13
C GLY A 12 -5.99 7.27 3.30
N LEU A 13 -7.02 8.10 3.43
CA LEU A 13 -8.06 7.97 4.46
C LEU A 13 -9.46 7.97 3.83
N PRO A 14 -10.44 7.31 4.45
CA PRO A 14 -11.82 7.27 3.97
C PRO A 14 -12.52 8.63 4.08
N ASP A 15 -12.19 9.43 5.10
CA ASP A 15 -12.69 10.79 5.31
C ASP A 15 -11.54 11.71 5.74
N LEU A 16 -10.90 12.34 4.75
CA LEU A 16 -9.77 13.25 4.98
C LEU A 16 -10.16 14.44 5.84
N THR A 17 -11.35 15.01 5.64
CA THR A 17 -11.79 16.19 6.38
C THR A 17 -11.91 15.89 7.86
N LYS A 18 -12.60 14.79 8.21
CA LYS A 18 -12.81 14.41 9.61
C LYS A 18 -11.54 13.87 10.27
N MET A 19 -10.77 13.03 9.56
CA MET A 19 -9.63 12.31 10.16
C MET A 19 -8.34 13.11 10.16
N THR A 20 -8.25 14.17 9.35
CA THR A 20 -7.09 15.06 9.30
C THR A 20 -7.44 16.49 9.69
N SER A 21 -8.65 16.76 10.17
CA SER A 21 -9.13 18.13 10.43
C SER A 21 -8.94 19.08 9.25
N GLY A 22 -9.05 18.56 8.03
CA GLY A 22 -8.84 19.31 6.79
C GLY A 22 -7.38 19.62 6.42
N HIS A 23 -6.39 19.07 7.13
CA HIS A 23 -4.97 19.26 6.80
C HIS A 23 -4.58 18.64 5.45
N HIS A 24 -5.26 17.57 5.03
CA HIS A 24 -5.04 16.92 3.75
C HIS A 24 -6.30 16.99 2.89
N LYS A 25 -6.13 17.35 1.61
CA LYS A 25 -7.22 17.44 0.63
C LYS A 25 -7.24 16.27 -0.37
N HIS A 26 -6.14 15.53 -0.47
CA HIS A 26 -5.97 14.44 -1.41
C HIS A 26 -5.28 13.26 -0.75
N ASN A 27 -5.66 12.06 -1.18
CA ASN A 27 -4.93 10.83 -0.88
C ASN A 27 -3.66 10.77 -1.75
N PHE A 28 -2.71 9.94 -1.34
CA PHE A 28 -1.48 9.70 -2.07
C PHE A 28 -1.76 9.00 -3.40
N VAL A 29 -1.08 9.47 -4.46
CA VAL A 29 -1.11 8.86 -5.79
C VAL A 29 0.31 8.46 -6.15
N GLY A 30 0.59 7.15 -6.12
CA GLY A 30 1.91 6.63 -6.39
C GLY A 30 2.07 5.19 -5.96
N CYS A 31 3.32 4.79 -5.77
CA CYS A 31 3.71 3.43 -5.39
C CYS A 31 4.32 3.40 -4.00
N ILE A 32 3.86 2.45 -3.17
CA ILE A 32 4.39 2.20 -1.83
C ILE A 32 4.84 0.74 -1.77
N ALA A 33 6.07 0.52 -1.35
CA ALA A 33 6.66 -0.80 -1.11
C ALA A 33 7.52 -0.76 0.16
N ASP A 34 7.93 -1.94 0.62
CA ASP A 34 8.89 -2.14 1.71
C ASP A 34 8.54 -1.41 3.01
N VAL A 35 7.26 -1.44 3.38
CA VAL A 35 6.75 -0.79 4.59
C VAL A 35 7.12 -1.61 5.81
N LYS A 36 7.90 -1.01 6.72
CA LYS A 36 8.33 -1.62 7.97
C LYS A 36 7.77 -0.86 9.17
N ILE A 37 6.98 -1.53 10.00
CA ILE A 37 6.42 -0.96 11.24
C ILE A 37 6.97 -1.75 12.42
N ASN A 38 7.57 -1.05 13.39
CA ASN A 38 8.15 -1.66 14.60
C ASN A 38 9.09 -2.84 14.31
N GLY A 39 9.92 -2.73 13.26
CA GLY A 39 10.86 -3.79 12.93
C GLY A 39 10.30 -4.90 12.03
N ARG A 40 8.99 -4.95 11.79
CA ARG A 40 8.34 -5.97 10.96
C ARG A 40 8.04 -5.41 9.56
N LEU A 41 8.53 -6.09 8.53
CA LEU A 41 8.13 -5.84 7.15
C LEU A 41 6.71 -6.36 6.96
N LEU A 42 5.83 -5.51 6.41
CA LEU A 42 4.44 -5.85 6.16
C LEU A 42 4.26 -6.40 4.74
N ASP A 43 3.46 -7.45 4.60
CA ASP A 43 2.92 -7.84 3.31
C ASP A 43 1.67 -6.99 3.04
N LEU A 44 1.79 -5.95 2.21
CA LEU A 44 0.68 -5.04 1.92
C LEU A 44 -0.52 -5.72 1.26
N SER A 45 -0.36 -6.93 0.72
CA SER A 45 -1.45 -7.70 0.12
C SER A 45 -2.13 -8.66 1.09
N ALA A 46 -1.39 -9.16 2.08
CA ALA A 46 -1.89 -10.16 3.03
C ALA A 46 -2.17 -9.61 4.44
N ASP A 47 -1.38 -8.64 4.91
CA ASP A 47 -1.53 -8.03 6.25
C ASP A 47 -2.60 -6.92 6.27
N ALA A 48 -3.05 -6.45 5.10
CA ALA A 48 -4.06 -5.39 5.02
C ALA A 48 -5.45 -5.90 5.42
N LEU A 49 -6.12 -5.16 6.31
CA LEU A 49 -7.51 -5.46 6.69
C LEU A 49 -8.51 -5.07 5.59
N ASP A 50 -8.23 -4.02 4.83
CA ASP A 50 -9.05 -3.53 3.70
C ASP A 50 -8.20 -2.68 2.74
N GLY A 51 -8.67 -2.47 1.51
CA GLY A 51 -8.05 -1.63 0.50
C GLY A 51 -9.05 -1.01 -0.48
N ARG A 52 -8.91 0.28 -0.78
CA ARG A 52 -9.78 1.00 -1.72
C ARG A 52 -8.96 1.69 -2.81
N ALA A 53 -9.31 1.40 -4.07
CA ALA A 53 -8.63 1.93 -5.27
C ALA A 53 -7.10 1.66 -5.29
N VAL A 54 -6.66 0.57 -4.66
CA VAL A 54 -5.28 0.09 -4.68
C VAL A 54 -5.07 -0.89 -5.83
N ARG A 55 -3.90 -0.86 -6.44
CA ARG A 55 -3.50 -1.79 -7.50
C ARG A 55 -1.99 -2.03 -7.43
N PRO A 56 -1.50 -3.20 -7.89
CA PRO A 56 -0.06 -3.40 -8.02
C PRO A 56 0.54 -2.36 -8.95
N CYS A 57 1.72 -1.86 -8.58
CA CYS A 57 2.41 -0.87 -9.38
C CYS A 57 2.86 -1.45 -10.71
N GLN A 58 2.50 -0.78 -11.79
CA GLN A 58 2.75 -1.26 -13.15
C GLN A 58 4.24 -1.46 -13.44
N GLN A 59 5.11 -0.68 -12.80
CA GLN A 59 6.56 -0.81 -12.92
C GLN A 59 7.12 -2.06 -12.23
N TRP A 60 6.39 -2.61 -11.25
CA TRP A 60 6.76 -3.83 -10.52
C TRP A 60 6.05 -5.07 -11.03
N ILE A 61 4.94 -4.90 -11.76
CA ILE A 61 4.42 -5.92 -12.65
C ILE A 61 5.43 -6.04 -13.78
N GLN A 62 6.45 -6.87 -13.55
CA GLN A 62 7.34 -7.35 -14.59
C GLN A 62 6.46 -7.71 -15.79
N SER A 63 6.72 -7.09 -16.94
CA SER A 63 5.86 -7.22 -18.12
C SER A 63 5.52 -8.69 -18.35
N LYS A 64 4.36 -9.01 -18.94
CA LYS A 64 4.05 -10.41 -19.26
C LYS A 64 5.22 -11.09 -20.00
N ALA A 65 6.00 -10.33 -20.78
CA ALA A 65 7.23 -10.78 -21.41
C ALA A 65 8.31 -11.25 -20.41
N TYR A 66 8.55 -10.55 -19.30
CA TYR A 66 9.47 -10.99 -18.25
C TYR A 66 8.94 -12.24 -17.53
N VAL A 67 7.65 -12.29 -17.20
CA VAL A 67 7.03 -13.47 -16.55
C VAL A 67 7.07 -14.70 -17.48
N TYR A 68 6.80 -14.54 -18.78
CA TYR A 68 6.96 -15.61 -19.78
C TYR A 68 8.43 -16.00 -19.98
N SER A 69 9.36 -15.04 -19.99
CA SER A 69 10.80 -15.27 -20.14
C SER A 69 11.43 -16.04 -18.97
N LYS A 70 10.78 -16.05 -17.80
CA LYS A 70 11.23 -16.76 -16.59
C LYS A 70 10.45 -18.05 -16.32
N LYS A 71 9.49 -18.44 -17.16
CA LYS A 71 8.90 -19.78 -17.04
C LYS A 71 10.01 -20.81 -17.24
N PRO A 72 10.20 -21.76 -16.30
CA PRO A 72 11.04 -22.92 -16.56
C PRO A 72 10.57 -23.57 -17.86
N VAL A 73 11.50 -23.84 -18.76
CA VAL A 73 11.25 -24.74 -19.89
C VAL A 73 11.27 -26.13 -19.29
N ASP A 74 10.11 -26.78 -19.30
CA ASP A 74 10.00 -28.21 -18.96
C ASP A 74 10.75 -29.06 -20.00
#